data_AF-A0A3P7M879-F1
#
_entry.id   AF-A0A3P7M879-F1
#
_cell.length_a   1.000
_cell.length_b   1.000
_cell.length_c   1.000
_cell.angle_alpha   90.00
_cell.angle_beta   90.00
_cell.angle_gamma   90.00
#
_symmetry.space_group_name_H-M   'P 1'
#
loop_
_entity.id
_entity.type
_entity.pdbx_description
1 polymer ?
#
loop_
_entity_poly.entity_id
_entity_poly.type
_entity_poly.pdbx_seq_one_letter_code
_entity_poly.pdbx_strand_id
1 'polypeptide(L)'
;MLRFPSLLKGLSDEALRDLRLSSLEYANLHGILKYTPELELVSLQHTLLPSPFPSKSFQRAVLLQKDFNILYQKVAADHNFLVTTLKPTRSSNIFDLILLFSLKKIKLSLSRSDYMLHLDNATPQEMASRQFTECAMLKQVEYNLIASSFGGIMERLVQQHQLTLSVLGHHSDNQLPPCPSATGFGRAIVQAVGEYCKLLQSLALSIDKQPAVLIVISSHETNVFDQRSIELAVLQLNPNIKILRRTFADLSKISKRVQCDNNHRLFV
;
A
#
# COMPACT_ATOMS: atom_id res chain seq x y z
N MET A 1 -7.48 27.79 -9.39
CA MET A 1 -8.00 26.51 -8.85
C MET A 1 -8.44 25.67 -10.05
N LEU A 2 -7.71 24.62 -10.40
CA LEU A 2 -8.08 23.74 -11.50
C LEU A 2 -9.36 22.99 -11.16
N ARG A 3 -10.41 23.15 -11.97
CA ARG A 3 -11.61 22.32 -11.92
C ARG A 3 -11.43 21.25 -13.01
N PHE A 4 -11.02 20.04 -12.66
CA PHE A 4 -10.72 18.99 -13.64
C PHE A 4 -11.83 18.69 -14.68
N PRO A 5 -13.14 18.86 -14.41
CA PRO A 5 -14.17 18.79 -15.46
C PRO A 5 -14.03 19.85 -16.57
N SER A 6 -13.38 20.99 -16.30
CA SER A 6 -13.10 22.00 -17.32
C SER A 6 -11.91 21.64 -18.21
N LEU A 7 -11.04 20.73 -17.79
CA LEU A 7 -9.88 20.29 -18.59
C LEU A 7 -10.29 19.43 -19.79
N LEU A 8 -11.40 18.71 -19.64
CA LEU A 8 -11.98 17.93 -20.74
C LEU A 8 -13.00 18.76 -21.55
N LYS A 9 -13.36 19.96 -21.07
CA LYS A 9 -14.38 20.80 -21.70
C LYS A 9 -13.81 21.39 -22.99
N GLY A 10 -14.44 21.09 -24.12
CA GLY A 10 -14.03 21.58 -25.44
C GLY A 10 -13.17 20.61 -26.24
N LEU A 11 -12.83 19.43 -25.69
CA LEU A 11 -12.25 18.34 -26.49
C LEU A 11 -13.34 17.73 -27.39
N SER A 12 -12.96 17.38 -28.62
CA SER A 12 -13.80 16.55 -29.49
C SER A 12 -13.89 15.12 -28.95
N ASP A 13 -14.92 14.38 -29.36
CA ASP A 13 -15.05 12.96 -29.01
C ASP A 13 -13.86 12.12 -29.51
N GLU A 14 -13.26 12.50 -30.64
CA GLU A 14 -12.06 11.88 -31.18
C GLU A 14 -10.85 12.12 -30.27
N ALA A 15 -10.59 13.37 -29.88
CA ALA A 15 -9.50 13.70 -28.96
C ALA A 15 -9.66 12.99 -27.60
N LEU A 16 -10.89 12.86 -27.10
CA LEU A 16 -11.16 12.13 -25.85
C LEU A 16 -10.90 10.62 -26.00
N ARG A 17 -11.24 10.03 -27.16
CA ARG A 17 -10.94 8.62 -27.45
C ARG A 17 -9.44 8.39 -27.51
N ASP A 18 -8.69 9.25 -28.20
CA ASP A 18 -7.24 9.12 -28.32
C ASP A 18 -6.54 9.29 -26.97
N LEU A 19 -6.98 10.24 -26.16
CA LEU A 19 -6.45 10.45 -24.82
C LEU A 19 -6.69 9.23 -23.90
N ARG A 20 -7.89 8.65 -23.99
CA ARG A 20 -8.23 7.41 -23.26
C ARG A 20 -7.38 6.24 -23.73
N LEU A 21 -7.18 6.09 -25.04
CA LEU A 21 -6.36 5.02 -25.60
C LEU A 21 -4.90 5.16 -25.14
N SER A 22 -4.32 6.36 -25.25
CA SER A 22 -2.96 6.65 -24.79
C SER A 22 -2.78 6.37 -23.29
N SER A 23 -3.76 6.74 -22.46
CA SER A 23 -3.78 6.43 -21.02
C SER A 23 -3.76 4.90 -20.76
N LEU A 24 -4.54 4.14 -21.52
CA LEU A 24 -4.59 2.68 -21.42
C LEU A 24 -3.29 2.01 -21.91
N GLU A 25 -2.72 2.49 -23.01
CA GLU A 25 -1.44 2.01 -23.54
C GLU A 25 -0.29 2.30 -22.58
N TYR A 26 -0.27 3.48 -21.97
CA TYR A 26 0.67 3.82 -20.91
C TYR A 26 0.53 2.84 -19.74
N ALA A 27 -0.69 2.58 -19.28
CA ALA A 27 -0.96 1.65 -18.19
C ALA A 27 -0.41 0.24 -18.50
N ASN A 28 -0.60 -0.24 -19.72
CA ASN A 28 -0.06 -1.53 -20.17
C ASN A 28 1.46 -1.54 -20.21
N LEU A 29 2.07 -0.51 -20.81
CA LEU A 29 3.52 -0.39 -20.94
C LEU A 29 4.24 -0.34 -19.58
N HIS A 30 3.60 0.28 -18.57
CA HIS A 30 4.17 0.46 -17.24
C HIS A 30 3.64 -0.54 -16.20
N GLY A 31 2.89 -1.56 -16.62
CA GLY A 31 2.45 -2.61 -15.72
C GLY A 31 1.41 -2.17 -14.67
N ILE A 32 0.57 -1.19 -14.99
CA ILE A 32 -0.66 -0.87 -14.24
C ILE A 32 -1.74 -1.89 -14.66
N LEU A 33 -1.52 -3.13 -14.22
CA LEU A 33 -2.22 -4.32 -14.69
C LEU A 33 -2.78 -5.13 -13.51
N LYS A 34 -3.71 -6.03 -13.80
CA LYS A 34 -4.19 -7.07 -12.87
C LYS A 34 -4.61 -8.31 -13.64
N TYR A 35 -4.77 -9.42 -12.94
CA TYR A 35 -5.49 -10.57 -13.50
C TYR A 35 -7.00 -10.45 -13.23
N THR A 36 -7.81 -11.04 -14.09
CA THR A 36 -9.21 -11.35 -13.80
C THR A 36 -9.30 -12.64 -12.96
N PRO A 37 -10.47 -12.98 -12.36
CA PRO A 37 -10.67 -14.29 -11.75
C PRO A 37 -10.40 -15.47 -12.70
N GLU A 38 -10.60 -15.26 -14.00
CA GLU A 38 -10.33 -16.23 -15.08
C GLU A 38 -8.85 -16.29 -15.50
N LEU A 39 -7.96 -15.58 -14.78
CA LEU A 39 -6.52 -15.49 -15.03
C LEU A 39 -6.15 -14.76 -16.32
N GLU A 40 -7.04 -13.93 -16.85
CA GLU A 40 -6.76 -13.07 -18.01
C GLU A 40 -6.03 -11.80 -17.56
N LEU A 41 -4.99 -11.42 -18.28
CA LEU A 41 -4.25 -10.19 -18.00
C LEU A 41 -4.99 -8.98 -18.56
N VAL A 42 -5.35 -8.04 -17.70
CA VAL A 42 -6.08 -6.82 -18.08
C VAL A 42 -5.45 -5.58 -17.46
N SER A 43 -5.65 -4.42 -18.09
CA SER A 43 -5.30 -3.14 -17.49
C SER A 43 -6.12 -2.90 -16.22
N LEU A 44 -5.48 -2.41 -15.17
CA LEU A 44 -6.21 -1.98 -13.98
C LEU A 44 -7.05 -0.76 -14.34
N GLN A 45 -8.34 -0.78 -14.00
CA GLN A 45 -9.20 0.38 -14.17
C GLN A 45 -8.71 1.54 -13.30
N HIS A 46 -8.55 2.71 -13.90
CA HIS A 46 -8.09 3.91 -13.25
C HIS A 46 -8.79 5.14 -13.85
N THR A 47 -8.74 6.25 -13.12
CA THR A 47 -9.28 7.52 -13.62
C THR A 47 -8.35 8.09 -14.68
N LEU A 48 -8.90 8.72 -15.71
CA LEU A 48 -8.10 9.38 -16.76
C LEU A 48 -7.29 10.56 -16.21
N LEU A 49 -7.89 11.32 -15.31
CA LEU A 49 -7.31 12.49 -14.64
C LEU A 49 -7.22 12.25 -13.13
N PRO A 50 -6.30 12.94 -12.42
CA PRO A 50 -6.25 12.89 -10.97
C PRO A 50 -7.49 13.57 -10.38
N SER A 51 -7.96 13.04 -9.23
CA SER A 51 -9.10 13.64 -8.53
C SER A 51 -8.66 14.91 -7.79
N PRO A 52 -9.37 16.05 -7.94
CA PRO A 52 -9.09 17.24 -7.15
C PRO A 52 -9.27 16.98 -5.65
N PHE A 53 -8.29 17.38 -4.85
CA PHE A 53 -8.32 17.23 -3.40
C PHE A 53 -7.77 18.49 -2.70
N PRO A 54 -8.36 18.97 -1.59
CA PRO A 54 -7.87 20.14 -0.86
C PRO A 54 -6.44 19.92 -0.34
N SER A 55 -5.50 20.79 -0.76
CA SER A 55 -4.08 20.69 -0.41
C SER A 55 -3.84 20.64 1.10
N LYS A 56 -4.53 21.49 1.89
CA LYS A 56 -4.43 21.47 3.36
C LYS A 56 -4.82 20.12 3.96
N SER A 57 -5.91 19.53 3.47
CA SER A 57 -6.39 18.22 3.93
C SER A 57 -5.42 17.10 3.52
N PHE A 58 -4.86 17.16 2.31
CA PHE A 58 -3.86 16.21 1.84
C PHE A 58 -2.59 16.25 2.71
N GLN A 59 -2.04 17.44 2.92
CA GLN A 59 -0.86 17.63 3.76
C GLN A 59 -1.10 17.16 5.20
N ARG A 60 -2.31 17.42 5.73
CA ARG A 60 -2.69 16.93 7.06
C ARG A 60 -2.68 15.40 7.13
N ALA A 61 -3.24 14.71 6.13
CA ALA A 61 -3.22 13.25 6.07
C ALA A 61 -1.78 12.69 6.02
N VAL A 62 -0.91 13.28 5.19
CA VAL A 62 0.50 12.89 5.07
C VAL A 62 1.23 13.03 6.41
N LEU A 63 1.05 14.15 7.12
CA LEU A 63 1.68 14.38 8.42
C LEU A 63 1.19 13.40 9.49
N LEU A 64 -0.11 13.07 9.49
CA LEU A 64 -0.71 12.16 10.48
C LEU A 64 -0.22 10.72 10.35
N GLN A 65 0.27 10.29 9.18
CA GLN A 65 0.66 8.90 8.96
C GLN A 65 1.71 8.42 9.97
N LYS A 66 2.70 9.26 10.31
CA LYS A 66 3.73 8.91 11.31
C LYS A 66 3.12 8.72 12.70
N ASP A 67 2.20 9.58 13.10
CA ASP A 67 1.55 9.51 14.41
C ASP A 67 0.71 8.24 14.53
N PHE A 68 -0.03 7.87 13.47
CA PHE A 68 -0.77 6.61 13.44
C PHE A 68 0.15 5.39 13.44
N ASN A 69 1.28 5.42 12.73
CA ASN A 69 2.26 4.34 12.77
C ASN A 69 2.78 4.12 14.21
N ILE A 70 3.09 5.20 14.94
CA ILE A 70 3.52 5.13 16.34
C ILE A 70 2.39 4.63 17.23
N LEU A 71 1.17 5.13 17.06
CA LEU A 71 0.00 4.70 17.82
C LEU A 71 -0.22 3.20 17.68
N TYR A 72 -0.30 2.69 16.45
CA TYR A 72 -0.56 1.27 16.21
C TYR A 72 0.64 0.39 16.56
N GLN A 73 1.87 0.90 16.50
CA GLN A 73 3.03 0.21 17.05
C GLN A 73 2.90 0.03 18.57
N LYS A 74 2.48 1.06 19.30
CA LYS A 74 2.26 0.98 20.76
C LYS A 74 1.10 0.05 21.10
N VAL A 75 -0.02 0.14 20.37
CA VAL A 75 -1.17 -0.77 20.52
C VAL A 75 -0.73 -2.22 20.27
N ALA A 76 0.05 -2.49 19.22
CA ALA A 76 0.54 -3.83 18.91
C ALA A 76 1.57 -4.37 19.93
N ALA A 77 2.19 -3.50 20.74
CA ALA A 77 3.13 -3.87 21.79
C ALA A 77 2.45 -4.07 23.16
N ASP A 78 1.26 -3.52 23.37
CA ASP A 78 0.52 -3.65 24.62
C ASP A 78 -0.31 -4.94 24.63
N HIS A 79 0.32 -6.01 25.10
CA HIS A 79 -0.30 -7.33 25.21
C HIS A 79 -1.58 -7.31 26.05
N ASN A 80 -1.56 -6.60 27.18
CA ASN A 80 -2.71 -6.56 28.09
C ASN A 80 -3.89 -5.83 27.45
N PHE A 81 -3.63 -4.71 26.78
CA PHE A 81 -4.63 -3.98 26.01
C PHE A 81 -5.24 -4.85 24.92
N LEU A 82 -4.42 -5.55 24.11
CA LEU A 82 -4.91 -6.42 23.04
C LEU A 82 -5.77 -7.57 23.59
N VAL A 83 -5.27 -8.26 24.62
CA VAL A 83 -5.98 -9.39 25.25
C VAL A 83 -7.32 -8.93 25.82
N THR A 84 -7.32 -7.83 26.58
CA THR A 84 -8.53 -7.31 27.24
C THR A 84 -9.55 -6.84 26.21
N THR A 85 -9.12 -6.11 25.18
CA THR A 85 -9.99 -5.57 24.14
C THR A 85 -10.58 -6.67 23.24
N LEU A 86 -9.80 -7.71 22.92
CA LEU A 86 -10.23 -8.77 22.00
C LEU A 86 -10.93 -9.94 22.70
N LYS A 87 -10.89 -10.03 24.05
CA LYS A 87 -11.55 -11.08 24.83
C LYS A 87 -13.02 -11.34 24.47
N PRO A 88 -13.86 -10.32 24.20
CA PRO A 88 -15.26 -10.55 23.84
C PRO A 88 -15.45 -11.28 22.50
N THR A 89 -14.46 -11.26 21.60
CA THR A 89 -14.56 -11.87 20.25
C THR A 89 -14.56 -13.40 20.27
N ARG A 90 -14.23 -14.04 21.41
CA ARG A 90 -14.21 -15.50 21.64
C ARG A 90 -13.40 -16.33 20.61
N SER A 91 -12.52 -15.71 19.84
CA SER A 91 -11.66 -16.43 18.90
C SER A 91 -10.43 -16.96 19.63
N SER A 92 -10.40 -18.26 19.93
CA SER A 92 -9.30 -18.92 20.66
C SER A 92 -7.94 -18.70 20.02
N ASN A 93 -7.89 -18.62 18.69
CA ASN A 93 -6.63 -18.51 17.94
C ASN A 93 -5.98 -17.12 18.05
N ILE A 94 -6.73 -16.07 18.43
CA ILE A 94 -6.19 -14.71 18.49
C ILE A 94 -5.15 -14.58 19.60
N PHE A 95 -5.36 -15.21 20.75
CA PHE A 95 -4.44 -15.10 21.88
C PHE A 95 -3.08 -15.76 21.59
N ASP A 96 -3.10 -16.93 20.96
CA ASP A 96 -1.88 -17.62 20.52
C ASP A 96 -1.11 -16.78 19.50
N LEU A 97 -1.81 -16.13 18.57
CA LEU A 97 -1.20 -15.22 17.59
C LEU A 97 -0.57 -13.99 18.25
N ILE A 98 -1.26 -13.37 19.22
CA ILE A 98 -0.71 -12.24 19.96
C ILE A 98 0.57 -12.66 20.70
N LEU A 99 0.56 -13.83 21.37
CA LEU A 99 1.73 -14.34 22.07
C LEU A 99 2.90 -14.59 21.10
N LEU A 100 2.65 -15.29 19.99
CA LEU A 100 3.66 -15.55 18.96
C LEU A 100 4.26 -14.25 18.39
N PHE A 101 3.43 -13.22 18.20
CA PHE A 101 3.87 -11.93 17.69
C PHE A 101 4.72 -11.16 18.71
N SER A 102 4.41 -11.27 20.00
CA SER A 102 5.19 -10.66 21.09
C SER A 102 6.61 -11.20 21.18
N LEU A 103 6.85 -12.45 20.75
CA LEU A 103 8.19 -13.06 20.77
C LEU A 103 9.14 -12.48 19.69
N LYS A 104 8.62 -11.77 18.68
CA LYS A 104 9.43 -11.23 17.58
C LYS A 104 10.04 -9.88 17.97
N LYS A 105 11.38 -9.81 17.98
CA LYS A 105 12.14 -8.58 18.30
C LYS A 105 12.03 -7.51 17.21
N ILE A 106 11.98 -7.92 15.95
CA ILE A 106 11.90 -7.01 14.79
C ILE A 106 10.53 -7.22 14.15
N LYS A 107 9.83 -6.10 13.91
CA LYS A 107 8.49 -6.06 13.32
C LYS A 107 8.49 -4.98 12.24
N LEU A 108 8.05 -5.34 11.05
CA LEU A 108 7.81 -4.40 9.95
C LEU A 108 6.31 -4.31 9.72
N SER A 109 5.78 -3.09 9.61
CA SER A 109 4.39 -2.83 9.22
C SER A 109 4.38 -1.93 7.99
N LEU A 110 3.60 -2.33 6.99
CA LEU A 110 3.31 -1.54 5.80
C LEU A 110 1.83 -1.14 5.86
N SER A 111 1.55 0.04 6.39
CA SER A 111 0.20 0.49 6.72
C SER A 111 -0.35 1.51 5.73
N ARG A 112 -1.68 1.60 5.65
CA ARG A 112 -2.40 2.61 4.87
C ARG A 112 -3.51 3.23 5.71
N SER A 113 -3.53 4.56 5.78
CA SER A 113 -4.62 5.32 6.40
C SER A 113 -5.55 5.84 5.31
N ASP A 114 -6.82 5.48 5.37
CA ASP A 114 -7.80 5.92 4.39
C ASP A 114 -8.65 7.04 4.98
N TYR A 115 -8.82 8.11 4.19
CA TYR A 115 -9.53 9.31 4.60
C TYR A 115 -10.57 9.73 3.56
N MET A 116 -11.66 10.32 4.05
CA MET A 116 -12.68 10.96 3.22
C MET A 116 -12.89 12.40 3.67
N LEU A 117 -13.41 13.22 2.76
CA LEU A 117 -13.84 14.59 3.06
C LEU A 117 -15.30 14.54 3.51
N HIS A 118 -15.54 14.99 4.73
CA HIS A 118 -16.87 15.21 5.26
C HIS A 118 -17.25 16.69 5.05
N LEU A 119 -18.38 16.93 4.40
CA LEU A 119 -18.92 18.28 4.27
C LEU A 119 -19.79 18.55 5.48
N ASP A 120 -19.51 19.66 6.15
CA ASP A 120 -20.33 20.11 7.27
C ASP A 120 -21.77 20.36 6.79
N ASN A 121 -22.77 20.05 7.63
CA ASN A 121 -24.20 20.17 7.30
C ASN A 121 -24.69 21.63 7.31
N ALA A 122 -23.86 22.55 6.81
CA ALA A 122 -24.23 23.94 6.62
C ALA A 122 -25.39 24.01 5.62
N THR A 123 -26.33 24.92 5.87
CA THR A 123 -27.47 25.11 4.97
C THR A 123 -26.98 25.47 3.55
N PRO A 124 -27.74 25.16 2.48
CA PRO A 124 -27.34 25.51 1.11
C PRO A 124 -26.98 26.99 0.92
N GLN A 125 -27.56 27.88 1.73
CA GLN A 125 -27.27 29.32 1.76
C GLN A 125 -25.89 29.64 2.37
N GLU A 126 -25.47 28.90 3.40
CA GLU A 126 -24.13 29.01 4.01
C GLU A 126 -23.04 28.37 3.14
N MET A 127 -23.38 27.31 2.39
CA MET A 127 -22.45 26.69 1.43
C MET A 127 -22.22 27.56 0.19
N ALA A 128 -23.18 28.40 -0.20
CA ALA A 128 -23.04 29.31 -1.34
C ALA A 128 -22.06 30.47 -1.09
N SER A 129 -21.84 30.83 0.19
CA SER A 129 -20.93 31.92 0.59
C SER A 129 -19.52 31.45 0.99
N ARG A 130 -19.34 30.14 1.22
CA ARG A 130 -18.06 29.55 1.66
C ARG A 130 -17.36 28.79 0.55
N GLN A 131 -16.03 28.81 0.55
CA GLN A 131 -15.28 27.97 -0.39
C GLN A 131 -15.38 26.50 0.04
N PHE A 132 -15.48 25.56 -0.92
CA PHE A 132 -15.53 24.12 -0.64
C PHE A 132 -14.43 23.65 0.35
N THR A 133 -13.24 24.25 0.24
CA THR A 133 -12.09 23.97 1.10
C THR A 133 -12.27 24.37 2.56
N GLU A 134 -13.21 25.27 2.87
CA GLU A 134 -13.54 25.73 4.23
C GLU A 134 -14.61 24.83 4.88
N CYS A 135 -15.47 24.21 4.08
CA CYS A 135 -16.53 23.32 4.54
C CYS A 135 -16.13 21.84 4.58
N ALA A 136 -15.03 21.47 3.92
CA ALA A 136 -14.58 20.08 3.82
C ALA A 136 -13.60 19.71 4.95
N MET A 137 -14.03 18.82 5.85
CA MET A 137 -13.24 18.26 6.93
C MET A 137 -12.64 16.91 6.56
N LEU A 138 -11.34 16.71 6.82
CA LEU A 138 -10.71 15.40 6.68
C LEU A 138 -11.15 14.47 7.82
N LYS A 139 -11.69 13.30 7.50
CA LYS A 139 -12.06 12.24 8.46
C LYS A 139 -11.41 10.92 8.07
N GLN A 140 -10.78 10.25 9.03
CA GLN A 140 -10.26 8.89 8.83
C GLN A 140 -11.43 7.92 8.82
N VAL A 141 -11.46 7.03 7.83
CA VAL A 141 -12.50 6.00 7.70
C VAL A 141 -11.96 4.60 7.94
N GLU A 142 -10.67 4.37 7.69
CA GLU A 142 -10.04 3.07 7.90
C GLU A 142 -8.53 3.22 8.18
N TYR A 143 -7.99 2.27 8.92
CA TYR A 143 -6.54 2.11 9.08
C TYR A 143 -6.16 0.65 8.84
N ASN A 144 -5.51 0.41 7.71
CA ASN A 144 -5.17 -0.91 7.21
C ASN A 144 -3.74 -1.29 7.66
N LEU A 145 -3.63 -2.40 8.39
CA LEU A 145 -2.36 -2.95 8.91
C LEU A 145 -1.93 -4.25 8.22
N ILE A 146 -2.79 -4.84 7.40
CA ILE A 146 -2.54 -6.10 6.72
C ILE A 146 -2.97 -5.99 5.26
N ALA A 147 -2.13 -6.51 4.35
CA ALA A 147 -2.42 -6.58 2.92
C ALA A 147 -2.93 -5.26 2.32
N SER A 148 -2.37 -4.13 2.77
CA SER A 148 -2.68 -2.79 2.29
C SER A 148 -2.35 -2.68 0.79
N SER A 149 -3.37 -2.82 -0.05
CA SER A 149 -3.23 -2.84 -1.51
C SER A 149 -2.87 -1.46 -2.08
N PHE A 150 -2.40 -1.47 -3.33
CA PHE A 150 -2.04 -0.31 -4.16
C PHE A 150 -0.78 0.43 -3.72
N GLY A 151 -0.03 -0.11 -2.77
CA GLY A 151 1.28 0.40 -2.40
C GLY A 151 2.33 0.28 -3.52
N GLY A 152 2.16 -0.64 -4.44
CA GLY A 152 3.03 -0.85 -5.58
C GLY A 152 2.63 -0.06 -6.83
N ILE A 153 1.35 -0.06 -7.19
CA ILE A 153 0.85 0.53 -8.45
C ILE A 153 0.75 2.05 -8.39
N MET A 154 0.45 2.64 -7.22
CA MET A 154 0.13 4.06 -7.11
C MET A 154 1.26 4.98 -7.60
N GLU A 155 2.52 4.59 -7.38
CA GLU A 155 3.70 5.32 -7.87
C GLU A 155 3.68 5.50 -9.40
N ARG A 156 3.21 4.49 -10.14
CA ARG A 156 3.11 4.52 -11.61
C ARG A 156 1.84 5.23 -12.09
N LEU A 157 0.74 5.11 -11.34
CA LEU A 157 -0.49 5.81 -11.66
C LEU A 157 -0.32 7.33 -11.57
N VAL A 158 0.46 7.82 -10.59
CA VAL A 158 0.80 9.25 -10.51
C VAL A 158 1.53 9.70 -11.79
N GLN A 159 2.47 8.92 -12.31
CA GLN A 159 3.20 9.24 -13.54
C GLN A 159 2.27 9.25 -14.76
N GLN A 160 1.32 8.30 -14.83
CA GLN A 160 0.29 8.27 -15.86
C GLN A 160 -0.55 9.56 -15.85
N HIS A 161 -1.01 10.00 -14.68
CA HIS A 161 -1.77 11.25 -14.52
C HIS A 161 -0.94 12.49 -14.88
N GLN A 162 0.34 12.53 -14.52
CA GLN A 162 1.26 13.61 -14.91
C GLN A 162 1.42 13.69 -16.43
N LEU A 163 1.53 12.55 -17.11
CA LEU A 163 1.61 12.49 -18.57
C LEU A 163 0.31 12.99 -19.21
N THR A 164 -0.84 12.51 -18.77
CA THR A 164 -2.14 12.93 -19.32
C THR A 164 -2.37 14.43 -19.12
N LEU A 165 -2.00 15.00 -17.97
CA LEU A 165 -2.05 16.45 -17.77
C LEU A 165 -1.12 17.20 -18.73
N SER A 166 0.09 16.68 -18.95
CA SER A 166 1.07 17.29 -19.86
C SER A 166 0.58 17.28 -21.30
N VAL A 167 -0.05 16.19 -21.77
CA VAL A 167 -0.69 16.09 -23.10
C VAL A 167 -1.81 17.12 -23.27
N LEU A 168 -2.53 17.43 -22.20
CA LEU A 168 -3.56 18.47 -22.17
C LEU A 168 -2.97 19.90 -22.03
N GLY A 169 -1.65 20.07 -22.08
CA GLY A 169 -0.99 21.37 -21.93
C GLY A 169 -0.93 21.89 -20.49
N HIS A 170 -1.12 21.01 -19.50
CA HIS A 170 -1.07 21.35 -18.08
C HIS A 170 0.14 20.69 -17.41
N HIS A 171 1.16 21.50 -17.15
CA HIS A 171 2.27 21.06 -16.31
C HIS A 171 1.81 21.00 -14.85
N SER A 172 1.88 19.82 -14.26
CA SER A 172 1.37 19.53 -12.91
C SER A 172 2.32 19.94 -11.79
N ASP A 173 3.30 20.80 -12.05
CA ASP A 173 4.36 21.13 -11.12
C ASP A 173 3.75 21.63 -9.79
N ASN A 174 4.01 20.87 -8.72
CA ASN A 174 3.49 21.04 -7.36
C ASN A 174 2.00 20.71 -7.11
N GLN A 175 1.22 20.33 -8.13
CA GLN A 175 -0.22 20.03 -7.97
C GLN A 175 -0.53 18.54 -7.89
N LEU A 176 0.36 17.69 -8.41
CA LEU A 176 0.28 16.25 -8.28
C LEU A 176 1.60 15.73 -7.67
N PRO A 177 1.68 15.63 -6.33
CA PRO A 177 2.90 15.23 -5.66
C PRO A 177 3.26 13.77 -5.97
N PRO A 178 4.55 13.42 -5.93
CA PRO A 178 4.98 12.04 -6.13
C PRO A 178 4.40 11.13 -5.02
N CYS A 179 4.14 9.88 -5.38
CA CYS A 179 3.73 8.83 -4.44
C CYS A 179 4.79 7.71 -4.45
N PRO A 180 5.93 7.87 -3.75
CA PRO A 180 7.01 6.89 -3.75
C PRO A 180 6.70 5.69 -2.84
N SER A 181 5.50 5.13 -2.96
CA SER A 181 4.99 4.07 -2.09
C SER A 181 5.70 2.75 -2.34
N ALA A 182 5.91 2.37 -3.61
CA ALA A 182 6.54 1.10 -3.96
C ALA A 182 8.01 1.12 -3.55
N THR A 183 8.71 2.20 -3.90
CA THR A 183 10.12 2.40 -3.53
C THR A 183 10.28 2.58 -2.02
N GLY A 184 9.36 3.27 -1.34
CA GLY A 184 9.33 3.41 0.11
C GLY A 184 9.17 2.09 0.84
N PHE A 185 8.21 1.26 0.42
CA PHE A 185 8.01 -0.09 0.96
C PHE A 185 9.19 -1.01 0.64
N GLY A 186 9.75 -0.93 -0.57
CA GLY A 186 10.97 -1.65 -0.93
C GLY A 186 12.13 -1.33 0.00
N ARG A 187 12.40 -0.04 0.26
CA ARG A 187 13.42 0.39 1.24
C ARG A 187 13.17 -0.17 2.64
N ALA A 188 11.93 -0.11 3.11
CA ALA A 188 11.57 -0.60 4.44
C ALA A 188 11.80 -2.12 4.56
N ILE A 189 11.48 -2.90 3.52
CA ILE A 189 11.74 -4.34 3.47
C ILE A 189 13.24 -4.63 3.47
N VAL A 190 14.03 -3.95 2.64
CA VAL A 190 15.50 -4.11 2.61
C VAL A 190 16.11 -3.81 3.98
N GLN A 191 15.66 -2.72 4.61
CA GLN A 191 16.11 -2.36 5.95
C GLN A 191 15.74 -3.44 6.98
N ALA A 192 14.51 -3.96 6.94
CA ALA A 192 14.08 -5.02 7.85
C ALA A 192 14.90 -6.32 7.69
N VAL A 193 15.25 -6.69 6.46
CA VAL A 193 16.16 -7.83 6.20
C VAL A 193 17.54 -7.55 6.79
N GLY A 194 18.08 -6.34 6.61
CA GLY A 194 19.35 -5.93 7.19
C GLY A 194 19.37 -6.01 8.72
N GLU A 195 18.33 -5.49 9.37
CA GLU A 195 18.17 -5.59 10.83
C GLU A 195 18.04 -7.05 11.30
N TYR A 196 17.35 -7.89 10.54
CA TYR A 196 17.24 -9.31 10.83
C TYR A 196 18.60 -10.02 10.72
N CYS A 197 19.40 -9.73 9.70
CA CYS A 197 20.76 -10.25 9.57
C CYS A 197 21.65 -9.86 10.75
N LYS A 198 21.61 -8.58 11.18
CA LYS A 198 22.34 -8.11 12.37
C LYS A 198 21.91 -8.85 13.63
N LEU A 199 20.60 -9.06 13.80
CA LEU A 199 20.07 -9.84 14.92
C LEU A 199 20.62 -11.27 14.92
N LEU A 200 20.62 -11.96 13.77
CA LEU A 200 21.16 -13.32 13.67
C LEU A 200 22.65 -13.38 14.00
N GLN A 201 23.44 -12.41 13.51
CA GLN A 201 24.87 -12.30 13.84
C GLN A 201 25.09 -12.07 15.34
N SER A 202 24.30 -11.20 15.97
CA SER A 202 24.41 -10.93 17.42
C SER A 202 24.11 -12.14 18.31
N LEU A 203 23.34 -13.10 17.78
CA LEU A 203 23.01 -14.34 18.48
C LEU A 203 24.04 -15.46 18.26
N ALA A 204 25.15 -15.19 17.53
CA ALA A 204 26.18 -16.16 17.15
C ALA A 204 25.62 -17.44 16.51
N LEU A 205 24.46 -17.34 15.85
CA LEU A 205 23.82 -18.47 15.19
C LEU A 205 24.55 -18.73 13.87
N SER A 206 24.96 -19.98 13.61
CA SER A 206 25.43 -20.35 12.27
C SER A 206 24.29 -20.14 11.28
N ILE A 207 24.55 -19.33 10.25
CA ILE A 207 23.60 -19.07 9.18
C ILE A 207 24.04 -19.90 7.99
N ASP A 208 23.61 -21.17 7.95
CA ASP A 208 23.89 -22.05 6.81
C ASP A 208 23.02 -21.68 5.58
N LYS A 209 22.02 -20.81 5.78
CA LYS A 209 21.05 -20.37 4.76
C LYS A 209 20.79 -18.87 4.85
N GLN A 210 20.91 -18.16 3.74
CA GLN A 210 20.64 -16.72 3.69
C GLN A 210 19.16 -16.41 4.00
N PRO A 211 18.87 -15.34 4.77
CA PRO A 211 17.51 -14.86 4.97
C PRO A 211 16.80 -14.53 3.66
N ALA A 212 15.48 -14.72 3.64
CA ALA A 212 14.63 -14.44 2.49
C ALA A 212 13.38 -13.66 2.92
N VAL A 213 12.79 -12.92 1.98
CA VAL A 213 11.47 -12.31 2.12
C VAL A 213 10.42 -13.30 1.61
N LEU A 214 9.54 -13.75 2.50
CA LEU A 214 8.40 -14.61 2.15
C LEU A 214 7.15 -13.76 1.95
N ILE A 215 6.67 -13.70 0.71
CA ILE A 215 5.39 -13.11 0.34
C ILE A 215 4.33 -14.21 0.38
N VAL A 216 3.42 -14.13 1.35
CA VAL A 216 2.28 -15.05 1.47
C VAL A 216 1.13 -14.52 0.63
N ILE A 217 0.67 -15.32 -0.34
CA ILE A 217 -0.30 -14.91 -1.35
C ILE A 217 -1.57 -15.76 -1.32
N SER A 218 -2.66 -15.20 -1.84
CA SER A 218 -3.88 -15.96 -2.13
C SER A 218 -3.64 -16.94 -3.30
N SER A 219 -4.35 -18.08 -3.31
CA SER A 219 -4.36 -19.00 -4.46
C SER A 219 -4.99 -18.39 -5.72
N HIS A 220 -5.82 -17.36 -5.54
CA HIS A 220 -6.50 -16.64 -6.62
C HIS A 220 -6.11 -15.15 -6.61
N GLU A 221 -4.83 -14.87 -6.38
CA GLU A 221 -4.32 -13.49 -6.34
C GLU A 221 -4.47 -12.80 -7.71
N THR A 222 -5.29 -11.76 -7.77
CA THR A 222 -5.50 -10.98 -8.98
C THR A 222 -4.64 -9.71 -9.01
N ASN A 223 -4.27 -9.16 -7.86
CA ASN A 223 -3.51 -7.92 -7.72
C ASN A 223 -1.99 -8.16 -7.70
N VAL A 224 -1.52 -9.08 -8.54
CA VAL A 224 -0.13 -9.55 -8.55
C VAL A 224 0.85 -8.42 -8.87
N PHE A 225 0.50 -7.51 -9.79
CA PHE A 225 1.40 -6.44 -10.24
C PHE A 225 1.66 -5.39 -9.16
N ASP A 226 0.73 -5.20 -8.22
CA ASP A 226 0.97 -4.38 -7.04
C ASP A 226 2.07 -4.96 -6.15
N GLN A 227 1.97 -6.25 -5.87
CA GLN A 227 2.98 -6.96 -5.07
C GLN A 227 4.33 -7.00 -5.78
N ARG A 228 4.32 -7.36 -7.08
CA ARG A 228 5.54 -7.44 -7.90
C ARG A 228 6.24 -6.09 -8.03
N SER A 229 5.51 -4.98 -8.00
CA SER A 229 6.11 -3.65 -8.03
C SER A 229 6.95 -3.39 -6.78
N ILE A 230 6.48 -3.82 -5.60
CA ILE A 230 7.23 -3.73 -4.34
C ILE A 230 8.42 -4.70 -4.36
N GLU A 231 8.22 -5.94 -4.83
CA GLU A 231 9.31 -6.92 -4.98
C GLU A 231 10.44 -6.40 -5.88
N LEU A 232 10.08 -5.79 -7.02
CA LEU A 232 11.04 -5.19 -7.93
C LEU A 232 11.81 -4.05 -7.25
N ALA A 233 11.13 -3.20 -6.49
CA ALA A 233 11.78 -2.13 -5.72
C ALA A 233 12.79 -2.69 -4.69
N VAL A 234 12.49 -3.82 -4.05
CA VAL A 234 13.44 -4.52 -3.16
C VAL A 234 14.66 -4.99 -3.95
N LEU A 235 14.45 -5.67 -5.09
CA LEU A 235 15.53 -6.26 -5.89
C LEU A 235 16.43 -5.21 -6.55
N GLN A 236 15.86 -4.06 -6.94
CA GLN A 236 16.63 -2.93 -7.46
C GLN A 236 17.55 -2.32 -6.39
N LEU A 237 17.12 -2.31 -5.14
CA LEU A 237 17.92 -1.82 -4.01
C LEU A 237 18.95 -2.86 -3.53
N ASN A 238 18.58 -4.13 -3.53
CA ASN A 238 19.46 -5.23 -3.16
C ASN A 238 19.09 -6.52 -3.92
N PRO A 239 19.80 -6.83 -5.02
CA PRO A 239 19.49 -8.00 -5.86
C PRO A 239 19.80 -9.34 -5.18
N ASN A 240 20.53 -9.33 -4.06
CA ASN A 240 20.87 -10.55 -3.32
C ASN A 240 19.76 -11.00 -2.36
N ILE A 241 18.74 -10.17 -2.12
CA ILE A 241 17.61 -10.57 -1.26
C ILE A 241 16.76 -11.58 -2.01
N LYS A 242 16.71 -12.81 -1.48
CA LYS A 242 15.84 -13.85 -2.03
C LYS A 242 14.38 -13.55 -1.68
N ILE A 243 13.51 -13.55 -2.69
CA ILE A 243 12.05 -13.38 -2.52
C ILE A 243 11.36 -14.69 -2.86
N LEU A 244 10.53 -15.18 -1.94
CA LEU A 244 9.74 -16.40 -2.09
C LEU A 244 8.25 -16.05 -2.11
N ARG A 245 7.48 -16.63 -3.03
CA ARG A 245 6.01 -16.50 -3.07
C ARG A 245 5.37 -17.84 -2.76
N ARG A 246 4.49 -17.89 -1.75
CA ARG A 246 3.83 -19.12 -1.30
C ARG A 246 2.39 -18.85 -0.88
N THR A 247 1.51 -19.81 -1.12
CA THR A 247 0.17 -19.81 -0.51
C THR A 247 0.23 -20.39 0.90
N PHE A 248 -0.81 -20.18 1.71
CA PHE A 248 -0.92 -20.91 2.99
C PHE A 248 -0.99 -22.44 2.80
N ALA A 249 -1.52 -22.93 1.68
CA ALA A 249 -1.52 -24.35 1.34
C ALA A 249 -0.09 -24.87 1.16
N ASP A 250 0.77 -24.11 0.47
CA ASP A 250 2.20 -24.44 0.31
C ASP A 250 2.97 -24.41 1.64
N LEU A 251 2.51 -23.62 2.60
CA LEU A 251 3.13 -23.49 3.93
C LEU A 251 2.51 -24.43 4.97
N SER A 252 1.52 -25.22 4.58
CA SER A 252 0.82 -26.13 5.50
C SER A 252 1.74 -27.25 5.99
N LYS A 253 1.41 -27.85 7.14
CA LYS A 253 2.14 -29.00 7.69
C LYS A 253 2.22 -30.18 6.71
N ILE A 254 1.19 -30.36 5.87
CA ILE A 254 1.08 -31.45 4.89
C ILE A 254 2.16 -31.29 3.79
N SER A 255 2.48 -30.06 3.40
CA SER A 255 3.48 -29.78 2.37
C SER A 255 4.89 -30.25 2.75
N LYS A 256 5.19 -30.37 4.06
CA LYS A 256 6.53 -30.60 4.63
C LYS A 256 7.61 -29.60 4.15
N ARG A 257 7.20 -28.46 3.57
CA ARG A 257 8.12 -27.41 3.07
C ARG A 257 8.64 -26.52 4.18
N VAL A 258 7.92 -26.46 5.30
CA VAL A 258 8.18 -25.51 6.37
C VAL A 258 8.72 -26.23 7.60
N GLN A 259 9.84 -25.73 8.12
CA GLN A 259 10.39 -26.15 9.41
C GLN A 259 10.54 -24.93 10.31
N CYS A 260 10.20 -25.08 11.58
CA CYS A 260 10.38 -24.05 12.59
C CYS A 260 11.35 -24.60 13.64
N ASP A 261 12.39 -23.85 13.97
CA ASP A 261 13.33 -24.26 15.01
C ASP A 261 12.90 -23.76 16.41
N ASN A 262 13.69 -24.14 17.42
CA ASN A 262 13.44 -23.76 18.83
C ASN A 262 13.53 -22.25 19.07
N ASN A 263 14.12 -21.48 18.15
CA ASN A 263 14.20 -20.03 18.20
C ASN A 263 13.05 -19.36 17.41
N HIS A 264 12.03 -20.13 17.03
CA HIS A 264 10.90 -19.72 16.20
C HIS A 264 11.32 -19.12 14.84
N ARG A 265 12.46 -19.54 14.29
CA ARG A 265 12.89 -19.17 12.93
C ARG A 265 12.20 -20.08 11.92
N LEU A 266 11.69 -19.48 10.86
CA LEU A 266 10.98 -20.17 9.79
C LEU A 266 11.93 -20.50 8.64
N PHE A 267 12.01 -21.77 8.27
CA PHE A 267 12.72 -22.26 7.09
C PHE A 267 11.70 -22.78 6.08
N VAL A 268 11.80 -22.33 4.83
CA VAL A 268 10.89 -22.64 3.71
C VAL A 268 11.67 -23.19 2.51
#